data_AF-A0AAU4GA41-F1
#
_entry.id   AF-A0AAU4GA41-F1
#
_cell.length_a   1.000
_cell.length_b   1.000
_cell.length_c   1.000
_cell.angle_alpha   90.00
_cell.angle_beta   90.00
_cell.angle_gamma   90.00
#
_symmetry.space_group_name_H-M   'P 1'
#
loop_
_entity.id
_entity.type
_entity.pdbx_description
1 polymer ?
#
loop_
_entity_poly.entity_id
_entity_poly.type
_entity_poly.pdbx_seq_one_letter_code
_entity_poly.pdbx_strand_id
1 'polypeptide(L)'
;MNTVSRNGKSSLLISPNSVLANALLRTIDILRPRVLAARPVRIEFVVGTQINGAPHLGTNLVQAAAFLLAKTARREFSIDTTVRFGALDNAPHDVVLDPETHHAFQQTYVHALGKDGIGELIERYYRAFFDSLSEATDTDYAVETYTDQQASPGFRAEFLRTLERLEDIRWWMAPSHGVVHVRIPCPECGWAEKRGDRTKLAHLDEDGATFTAASFDHGPYEAHIDPEDDAPYLDLATLYRNLVKERAFGRDERTLHVMMKGGDWTFGCQLVDGALGVLDTPPAHMPSRIFTPQVLAPTGAKLSKSLLRERGIDALPADVEPWMLDTTAWPGSVDDYVDALVWLVGELLTDPKHFFRSFTVKELGRLMTARPTGTVVRAHEMGIYKRYFDLIATGRKTTEIRVNDSSRRKIKAGSLIRFRCQGDQVLTRVTTVNRYAGFEEMFDHQDVAAVNPTATRAEQLANIRQIYPPEREALGVVAIGIELVDPPRPA
;
A
#
# COMPACT_ATOMS: atom_id res chain seq x y z
N MET A 1 -15.66 -24.80 20.36
CA MET A 1 -14.47 -25.67 20.50
C MET A 1 -13.32 -25.01 19.76
N ASN A 2 -12.30 -24.54 20.48
CA ASN A 2 -11.14 -23.88 19.90
C ASN A 2 -10.30 -24.87 19.10
N THR A 3 -10.28 -24.75 17.78
CA THR A 3 -9.35 -25.49 16.91
C THR A 3 -8.15 -24.63 16.58
N VAL A 4 -7.26 -24.46 17.55
CA VAL A 4 -5.89 -24.02 17.25
C VAL A 4 -5.06 -25.30 17.14
N SER A 5 -4.67 -25.64 15.90
CA SER A 5 -3.70 -26.71 15.64
C SER A 5 -2.38 -26.35 16.32
N ARG A 6 -1.71 -27.35 16.93
CA ARG A 6 -0.39 -27.26 17.59
C ARG A 6 0.73 -26.65 16.73
N ASN A 7 0.49 -26.41 15.44
CA ASN A 7 1.43 -25.84 14.48
C ASN A 7 1.11 -24.40 14.03
N GLY A 8 0.15 -23.69 14.64
CA GLY A 8 -0.17 -22.30 14.28
C GLY A 8 -0.80 -22.12 12.89
N LYS A 9 -1.18 -23.21 12.23
CA LYS A 9 -1.94 -23.17 10.97
C LYS A 9 -3.43 -23.01 11.27
N SER A 10 -4.04 -22.02 10.65
CA SER A 10 -5.49 -21.82 10.69
C SER A 10 -6.19 -23.03 10.08
N SER A 11 -7.07 -23.70 10.84
CA SER A 11 -7.92 -24.77 10.32
C SER A 11 -9.05 -24.23 9.43
N LEU A 12 -9.18 -22.90 9.29
CA LEU A 12 -10.27 -22.25 8.57
C LEU A 12 -10.05 -22.19 7.05
N LEU A 13 -8.78 -22.26 6.61
CA LEU A 13 -8.39 -22.11 5.21
C LEU A 13 -7.86 -23.43 4.65
N ILE A 14 -8.52 -23.90 3.59
CA ILE A 14 -8.02 -25.00 2.75
C ILE A 14 -7.67 -24.38 1.40
N SER A 15 -6.46 -24.60 0.92
CA SER A 15 -5.99 -23.98 -0.33
C SER A 15 -5.26 -24.97 -1.21
N PRO A 16 -5.45 -24.85 -2.55
CA PRO A 16 -4.77 -25.72 -3.49
C PRO A 16 -3.26 -25.43 -3.51
N ASN A 17 -2.49 -26.39 -4.02
CA ASN A 17 -1.10 -26.12 -4.35
C ASN A 17 -1.03 -25.13 -5.52
N SER A 18 -0.07 -24.22 -5.49
CA SER A 18 0.26 -23.35 -6.64
C SER A 18 1.78 -23.34 -6.84
N VAL A 19 2.21 -23.07 -8.08
CA VAL A 19 3.64 -23.04 -8.45
C VAL A 19 4.41 -22.07 -7.55
N LEU A 20 3.90 -20.84 -7.44
CA LEU A 20 4.52 -19.79 -6.64
C LEU A 20 4.52 -20.15 -5.15
N ALA A 21 3.42 -20.69 -4.63
CA ALA A 21 3.34 -21.02 -3.21
C ALA A 21 4.26 -22.18 -2.79
N ASN A 22 4.67 -23.05 -3.72
CA ASN A 22 5.66 -24.09 -3.44
C ASN A 22 7.11 -23.56 -3.44
N ALA A 23 7.35 -22.39 -4.03
CA ALA A 23 8.67 -21.75 -4.06
C ALA A 23 8.90 -20.79 -2.88
N LEU A 24 7.85 -20.47 -2.11
CA LEU A 24 7.88 -19.48 -1.04
C LEU A 24 7.63 -20.14 0.32
N LEU A 25 8.44 -19.79 1.32
CA LEU A 25 8.16 -20.15 2.71
C LEU A 25 7.16 -19.17 3.33
N ARG A 26 7.25 -17.88 2.98
CA ARG A 26 6.33 -16.82 3.38
C ARG A 26 5.98 -15.95 2.18
N THR A 27 4.79 -15.36 2.18
CA THR A 27 4.31 -14.53 1.06
C THR A 27 5.30 -13.41 0.71
N ILE A 28 5.93 -12.80 1.72
CA ILE A 28 6.87 -11.69 1.52
C ILE A 28 8.19 -12.10 0.84
N ASP A 29 8.55 -13.39 0.84
CA ASP A 29 9.80 -13.88 0.26
C ASP A 29 9.86 -13.64 -1.26
N ILE A 30 8.72 -13.36 -1.91
CA ILE A 30 8.65 -12.94 -3.32
C ILE A 30 9.50 -11.69 -3.61
N LEU A 31 9.70 -10.81 -2.62
CA LEU A 31 10.51 -9.61 -2.76
C LEU A 31 12.01 -9.86 -2.55
N ARG A 32 12.39 -11.00 -1.97
CA ARG A 32 13.77 -11.28 -1.55
C ARG A 32 14.80 -11.13 -2.69
N PRO A 33 14.58 -11.64 -3.91
CA PRO A 33 15.54 -11.46 -5.00
C PRO A 33 15.82 -9.98 -5.30
N ARG A 34 14.78 -9.14 -5.29
CA ARG A 34 14.87 -7.71 -5.57
C ARG A 34 15.53 -6.94 -4.43
N VAL A 35 15.18 -7.27 -3.18
CA VAL A 35 15.80 -6.67 -1.99
C VAL A 35 17.29 -6.97 -1.92
N LEU A 36 17.70 -8.23 -2.20
CA LEU A 36 19.12 -8.61 -2.17
C LEU A 36 19.94 -7.98 -3.30
N ALA A 37 19.33 -7.82 -4.48
CA ALA A 37 19.98 -7.20 -5.64
C ALA A 37 20.13 -5.68 -5.49
N ALA A 38 19.04 -4.98 -5.12
CA ALA A 38 19.02 -3.53 -5.06
C ALA A 38 19.56 -2.95 -3.73
N ARG A 39 19.51 -3.71 -2.64
CA ARG A 39 19.87 -3.26 -1.28
C ARG A 39 19.27 -1.89 -0.92
N PRO A 40 17.94 -1.72 -1.08
CA PRO A 40 17.30 -0.42 -0.93
C PRO A 40 17.39 0.07 0.52
N VAL A 41 17.43 1.39 0.71
CA VAL A 41 17.35 1.99 2.05
C VAL A 41 15.91 2.08 2.57
N ARG A 42 14.92 1.98 1.65
CA ARG A 42 13.49 2.01 1.93
C ARG A 42 12.72 1.12 0.95
N ILE A 43 11.60 0.53 1.39
CA ILE A 43 10.62 -0.14 0.53
C ILE A 43 9.31 0.64 0.61
N GLU A 44 8.76 1.03 -0.53
CA GLU A 44 7.46 1.72 -0.60
C GLU A 44 6.44 0.84 -1.32
N PHE A 45 5.32 0.54 -0.65
CA PHE A 45 4.22 -0.23 -1.21
C PHE A 45 3.21 0.71 -1.85
N VAL A 46 3.12 0.71 -3.17
CA VAL A 46 2.32 1.67 -3.94
C VAL A 46 0.97 1.06 -4.31
N VAL A 47 -0.12 1.64 -3.83
CA VAL A 47 -1.51 1.20 -4.09
C VAL A 47 -2.25 2.29 -4.88
N GLY A 48 -2.62 2.02 -6.13
CA GLY A 48 -3.41 2.94 -6.94
C GLY A 48 -4.90 2.60 -6.90
N THR A 49 -5.78 3.57 -6.63
CA THR A 49 -7.25 3.38 -6.58
C THR A 49 -7.97 4.53 -7.29
N GLN A 50 -8.96 4.20 -8.12
CA GLN A 50 -9.90 5.20 -8.64
C GLN A 50 -10.83 5.67 -7.53
N ILE A 51 -10.86 6.98 -7.29
CA ILE A 51 -11.64 7.60 -6.20
C ILE A 51 -13.08 7.91 -6.61
N ASN A 52 -13.72 7.01 -7.35
CA ASN A 52 -15.08 7.19 -7.88
C ASN A 52 -16.20 6.81 -6.88
N GLY A 53 -16.02 7.21 -5.62
CA GLY A 53 -16.89 6.90 -4.48
C GLY A 53 -16.31 5.86 -3.52
N ALA A 54 -17.17 5.34 -2.64
CA ALA A 54 -16.78 4.41 -1.57
C ALA A 54 -16.10 3.13 -2.10
N PRO A 55 -14.99 2.65 -1.52
CA PRO A 55 -14.35 1.43 -2.01
C PRO A 55 -15.24 0.20 -1.82
N HIS A 56 -15.02 -0.83 -2.65
CA HIS A 56 -15.56 -2.18 -2.44
C HIS A 56 -14.54 -3.05 -1.69
N LEU A 57 -14.96 -4.19 -1.14
CA LEU A 57 -14.11 -5.11 -0.36
C LEU A 57 -12.80 -5.45 -1.06
N GLY A 58 -12.83 -5.77 -2.37
CA GLY A 58 -11.61 -6.06 -3.13
C GLY A 58 -10.57 -4.93 -3.13
N THR A 59 -10.99 -3.66 -3.13
CA THR A 59 -10.08 -2.50 -3.06
C THR A 59 -9.43 -2.41 -1.68
N ASN A 60 -10.24 -2.51 -0.63
CA ASN A 60 -9.75 -2.45 0.76
C ASN A 60 -8.89 -3.68 1.10
N LEU A 61 -9.11 -4.83 0.46
CA LEU A 61 -8.24 -6.01 0.58
C LEU A 61 -6.83 -5.71 0.04
N VAL A 62 -6.71 -5.05 -1.12
CA VAL A 62 -5.41 -4.64 -1.69
C VAL A 62 -4.71 -3.65 -0.75
N GLN A 63 -5.45 -2.65 -0.27
CA GLN A 63 -4.95 -1.63 0.63
C GLN A 63 -4.47 -2.24 1.96
N ALA A 64 -5.30 -3.03 2.63
CA ALA A 64 -4.91 -3.72 3.87
C ALA A 64 -3.72 -4.66 3.67
N ALA A 65 -3.67 -5.41 2.55
CA ALA A 65 -2.52 -6.25 2.21
C ALA A 65 -1.22 -5.44 2.07
N ALA A 66 -1.26 -4.24 1.50
CA ALA A 66 -0.09 -3.36 1.42
C ALA A 66 0.48 -3.02 2.80
N PHE A 67 -0.38 -2.64 3.77
CA PHE A 67 0.03 -2.32 5.14
C PHE A 67 0.59 -3.55 5.88
N LEU A 68 -0.06 -4.72 5.78
CA LEU A 68 0.45 -5.93 6.43
C LEU A 68 1.76 -6.43 5.80
N LEU A 69 1.89 -6.36 4.47
CA LEU A 69 3.12 -6.73 3.78
C LEU A 69 4.25 -5.73 4.08
N ALA A 70 3.97 -4.44 4.19
CA ALA A 70 4.93 -3.43 4.65
C ALA A 70 5.42 -3.71 6.07
N LYS A 71 4.51 -3.95 7.02
CA LYS A 71 4.85 -4.39 8.39
C LYS A 71 5.74 -5.64 8.38
N THR A 72 5.40 -6.61 7.52
CA THR A 72 6.12 -7.88 7.41
C THR A 72 7.52 -7.69 6.79
N ALA A 73 7.62 -6.89 5.72
CA ALA A 73 8.87 -6.54 5.06
C ALA A 73 9.83 -5.78 5.99
N ARG A 74 9.31 -4.84 6.78
CA ARG A 74 10.09 -4.09 7.76
C ARG A 74 10.80 -5.01 8.74
N ARG A 75 10.07 -5.99 9.26
CA ARG A 75 10.62 -7.00 10.17
C ARG A 75 11.58 -7.95 9.46
N GLU A 76 11.20 -8.43 8.28
CA GLU A 76 11.93 -9.48 7.58
C GLU A 76 13.25 -9.01 6.98
N PHE A 77 13.25 -7.82 6.38
CA PHE A 77 14.41 -7.28 5.69
C PHE A 77 15.15 -6.24 6.54
N SER A 78 14.59 -5.82 7.69
CA SER A 78 15.14 -4.74 8.52
C SER A 78 15.36 -3.42 7.76
N ILE A 79 14.47 -3.14 6.79
CA ILE A 79 14.47 -1.94 5.94
C ILE A 79 13.23 -1.10 6.28
N ASP A 80 13.34 0.22 6.20
CA ASP A 80 12.22 1.13 6.42
C ASP A 80 11.11 0.90 5.39
N THR A 81 9.84 0.97 5.81
CA THR A 81 8.70 0.70 4.93
C THR A 81 7.59 1.72 5.06
N THR A 82 7.01 2.12 3.94
CA THR A 82 5.81 2.97 3.90
C THR A 82 4.84 2.51 2.82
N VAL A 83 3.59 2.95 2.91
CA VAL A 83 2.56 2.74 1.89
C VAL A 83 2.28 4.06 1.17
N ARG A 84 2.35 4.09 -0.16
CA ARG A 84 1.88 5.24 -0.95
C ARG A 84 0.51 4.92 -1.53
N PHE A 85 -0.49 5.71 -1.13
CA PHE A 85 -1.82 5.69 -1.72
C PHE A 85 -1.89 6.66 -2.90
N GLY A 86 -1.98 6.10 -4.11
CA GLY A 86 -2.23 6.84 -5.34
C GLY A 86 -3.73 7.01 -5.60
N ALA A 87 -4.28 8.17 -5.27
CA ALA A 87 -5.66 8.55 -5.55
C ALA A 87 -5.82 8.95 -7.02
N LEU A 88 -6.39 8.07 -7.84
CA LEU A 88 -6.56 8.30 -9.27
C LEU A 88 -7.79 9.18 -9.53
N ASP A 89 -7.59 10.49 -9.38
CA ASP A 89 -8.54 11.57 -9.66
C ASP A 89 -8.72 11.86 -11.17
N ASN A 90 -7.90 11.23 -12.02
CA ASN A 90 -8.16 11.10 -13.46
C ASN A 90 -9.18 10.02 -13.82
N ALA A 91 -9.87 9.42 -12.84
CA ALA A 91 -11.00 8.55 -13.12
C ALA A 91 -12.07 9.32 -13.94
N PRO A 92 -12.74 8.69 -14.91
CA PRO A 92 -13.86 9.33 -15.62
C PRO A 92 -15.00 9.65 -14.66
N HIS A 93 -15.48 10.90 -14.68
CA HIS A 93 -16.65 11.38 -13.95
C HIS A 93 -17.88 11.38 -14.86
N ASP A 94 -17.91 12.31 -15.82
CA ASP A 94 -18.96 12.42 -16.82
C ASP A 94 -18.47 12.01 -18.21
N VAL A 95 -19.40 11.50 -19.02
CA VAL A 95 -19.15 11.17 -20.42
C VAL A 95 -20.33 11.67 -21.25
N VAL A 96 -20.05 12.50 -22.24
CA VAL A 96 -21.04 13.01 -23.20
C VAL A 96 -20.66 12.61 -24.61
N LEU A 97 -21.65 12.55 -25.49
CA LEU A 97 -21.43 12.39 -26.93
C LEU A 97 -21.65 13.74 -27.58
N ASP A 98 -20.70 14.16 -28.41
CA ASP A 98 -20.88 15.30 -29.30
C ASP A 98 -22.10 15.02 -30.21
N PRO A 99 -23.14 15.88 -30.20
CA PRO A 99 -24.34 15.67 -31.02
C PRO A 99 -24.08 15.60 -32.53
N GLU A 100 -23.00 16.22 -33.02
CA GLU A 100 -22.70 16.27 -34.45
C GLU A 100 -21.80 15.12 -34.87
N THR A 101 -20.68 14.93 -34.17
CA THR A 101 -19.67 13.92 -34.54
C THR A 101 -19.90 12.56 -33.89
N HIS A 102 -20.72 12.48 -32.85
CA HIS A 102 -20.88 11.32 -31.95
C HIS A 102 -19.59 10.88 -31.25
N HIS A 103 -18.55 11.72 -31.26
CA HIS A 103 -17.33 11.46 -30.51
C HIS A 103 -17.62 11.56 -29.01
N ALA A 104 -17.10 10.60 -28.24
CA ALA A 104 -17.27 10.60 -26.79
C ALA A 104 -16.24 11.52 -26.14
N PHE A 105 -16.70 12.46 -25.32
CA PHE A 105 -15.88 13.31 -24.47
C PHE A 105 -16.07 12.90 -23.02
N GLN A 106 -15.02 13.05 -22.22
CA GLN A 106 -15.06 12.79 -20.79
C GLN A 106 -14.50 13.96 -19.99
N GLN A 107 -15.06 14.15 -18.81
CA GLN A 107 -14.48 14.97 -17.76
C GLN A 107 -13.98 14.04 -16.64
N THR A 108 -12.81 14.32 -16.07
CA THR A 108 -12.29 13.54 -14.94
C THR A 108 -12.78 14.11 -13.61
N TYR A 109 -12.67 13.34 -12.52
CA TYR A 109 -13.08 13.78 -11.18
C TYR A 109 -12.39 15.08 -10.76
N VAL A 110 -11.10 15.28 -11.07
CA VAL A 110 -10.42 16.54 -10.71
C VAL A 110 -10.97 17.75 -11.48
N HIS A 111 -11.37 17.58 -12.74
CA HIS A 111 -11.98 18.67 -13.51
C HIS A 111 -13.43 18.94 -13.10
N ALA A 112 -14.17 17.91 -12.69
CA ALA A 112 -15.55 18.05 -12.25
C ALA A 112 -15.68 18.64 -10.84
N LEU A 113 -14.77 18.28 -9.92
CA LEU A 113 -14.88 18.62 -8.50
C LEU A 113 -13.83 19.63 -8.00
N GLY A 114 -12.76 19.86 -8.78
CA GLY A 114 -11.62 20.65 -8.34
C GLY A 114 -10.82 19.97 -7.22
N LYS A 115 -9.68 20.60 -6.85
CA LYS A 115 -8.76 20.06 -5.83
C LYS A 115 -9.42 19.87 -4.47
N ASP A 116 -10.27 20.82 -4.06
CA ASP A 116 -10.97 20.76 -2.77
C ASP A 116 -11.97 19.60 -2.73
N GLY A 117 -12.75 19.39 -3.79
CA GLY A 117 -13.68 18.27 -3.88
C GLY A 117 -12.97 16.91 -3.92
N ILE A 118 -11.78 16.81 -4.53
CA ILE A 118 -10.93 15.62 -4.42
C ILE A 118 -10.47 15.41 -2.97
N GLY A 119 -10.04 16.47 -2.29
CA GLY A 119 -9.69 16.42 -0.87
C GLY A 119 -10.83 15.89 0.01
N GLU A 120 -12.05 16.39 -0.21
CA GLU A 120 -13.25 15.93 0.50
C GLU A 120 -13.57 14.46 0.24
N LEU A 121 -13.40 13.96 -0.99
CA LEU A 121 -13.60 12.55 -1.33
C LEU A 121 -12.59 11.64 -0.62
N ILE A 122 -11.32 12.06 -0.58
CA ILE A 122 -10.25 11.33 0.11
C ILE A 122 -10.53 11.29 1.60
N GLU A 123 -10.88 12.44 2.19
CA GLU A 123 -11.19 12.55 3.61
C GLU A 123 -12.39 11.68 3.99
N ARG A 124 -13.47 11.73 3.21
CA ARG A 124 -14.71 11.00 3.46
C ARG A 124 -14.53 9.48 3.40
N TYR A 125 -13.80 8.96 2.41
CA TYR A 125 -13.80 7.53 2.12
C TYR A 125 -12.53 6.79 2.52
N TYR A 126 -11.41 7.50 2.71
CA TYR A 126 -10.10 6.85 2.83
C TYR A 126 -9.31 7.24 4.07
N ARG A 127 -9.40 8.50 4.56
CA ARG A 127 -8.55 8.97 5.67
C ARG A 127 -8.70 8.11 6.93
N ALA A 128 -9.91 8.03 7.48
CA ALA A 128 -10.15 7.26 8.71
C ALA A 128 -9.75 5.77 8.57
N PHE A 129 -9.99 5.19 7.39
CA PHE A 129 -9.60 3.83 7.07
C PHE A 129 -8.07 3.63 7.07
N PHE A 130 -7.32 4.53 6.41
CA PHE A 130 -5.87 4.45 6.37
C PHE A 130 -5.20 4.81 7.70
N ASP A 131 -5.75 5.76 8.46
CA ASP A 131 -5.27 6.07 9.81
C ASP A 131 -5.41 4.86 10.74
N SER A 132 -6.55 4.18 10.67
CA SER A 132 -6.80 2.97 11.43
C SER A 132 -5.90 1.80 10.98
N LEU A 133 -5.65 1.62 9.68
CA LEU A 133 -4.67 0.64 9.17
C LEU A 133 -3.24 0.97 9.60
N SER A 134 -2.86 2.25 9.57
CA SER A 134 -1.55 2.75 9.98
C SER A 134 -1.30 2.42 11.45
N GLU A 135 -2.28 2.68 12.31
CA GLU A 135 -2.22 2.32 13.73
C GLU A 135 -2.16 0.80 13.94
N ALA A 136 -3.05 0.04 13.31
CA ALA A 136 -3.11 -1.42 13.46
C ALA A 136 -1.83 -2.15 13.01
N THR A 137 -1.12 -1.57 12.04
CA THR A 137 0.07 -2.18 11.43
C THR A 137 1.38 -1.46 11.75
N ASP A 138 1.32 -0.35 12.48
CA ASP A 138 2.46 0.51 12.79
C ASP A 138 3.21 0.96 11.50
N THR A 139 2.49 1.26 10.43
CA THR A 139 3.07 1.53 9.09
C THR A 139 2.57 2.86 8.55
N ASP A 140 3.50 3.76 8.21
CA ASP A 140 3.13 5.10 7.72
C ASP A 140 2.62 5.01 6.30
N TYR A 141 1.76 5.97 5.95
CA TYR A 141 1.32 6.14 4.59
C TYR A 141 1.40 7.59 4.13
N ALA A 142 1.54 7.76 2.83
CA ALA A 142 1.41 9.03 2.13
C ALA A 142 0.27 8.95 1.11
N VAL A 143 -0.39 10.07 0.88
CA VAL A 143 -1.41 10.21 -0.17
C VAL A 143 -0.83 11.07 -1.28
N GLU A 144 -1.01 10.63 -2.51
CA GLU A 144 -0.63 11.33 -3.73
C GLU A 144 -1.78 11.20 -4.72
N THR A 145 -2.25 12.31 -5.29
CA THR A 145 -3.25 12.24 -6.36
C THR A 145 -2.58 11.96 -7.71
N TYR A 146 -3.33 11.50 -8.71
CA TYR A 146 -2.78 11.41 -10.05
C TYR A 146 -2.43 12.80 -10.59
N THR A 147 -3.17 13.85 -10.21
CA THR A 147 -2.82 15.25 -10.47
C THR A 147 -1.42 15.60 -9.96
N ASP A 148 -1.09 15.25 -8.71
CA ASP A 148 0.26 15.47 -8.14
C ASP A 148 1.31 14.64 -8.89
N GLN A 149 0.99 13.39 -9.21
CA GLN A 149 1.91 12.48 -9.90
C GLN A 149 2.25 12.96 -11.31
N GLN A 150 1.24 13.32 -12.12
CA GLN A 150 1.45 13.79 -13.49
C GLN A 150 2.09 15.16 -13.56
N ALA A 151 1.99 15.97 -12.51
CA ALA A 151 2.67 17.27 -12.41
C ALA A 151 4.17 17.10 -12.11
N SER A 152 4.61 15.95 -11.60
CA SER A 152 6.02 15.77 -11.23
C SER A 152 6.94 15.73 -12.46
N PRO A 153 8.12 16.40 -12.40
CA PRO A 153 9.08 16.38 -13.51
C PRO A 153 9.56 14.97 -13.87
N GLY A 154 9.71 14.09 -12.88
CA GLY A 154 10.08 12.70 -13.11
C GLY A 154 9.07 11.92 -13.95
N PHE A 155 7.77 12.13 -13.70
CA PHE A 155 6.71 11.48 -14.47
C PHE A 155 6.64 12.04 -15.89
N ARG A 156 6.66 13.36 -16.04
CA ARG A 156 6.59 14.04 -17.34
C ARG A 156 7.79 13.73 -18.22
N ALA A 157 8.99 13.75 -17.66
CA ALA A 157 10.19 13.37 -18.38
C ALA A 157 10.17 11.88 -18.82
N GLU A 158 9.62 10.96 -18.01
CA GLU A 158 9.44 9.57 -18.46
C GLU A 158 8.38 9.45 -19.56
N PHE A 159 7.28 10.21 -19.47
CA PHE A 159 6.28 10.25 -20.53
C PHE A 159 6.89 10.72 -21.86
N LEU A 160 7.65 11.82 -21.86
CA LEU A 160 8.32 12.34 -23.07
C LEU A 160 9.30 11.31 -23.66
N ARG A 161 10.10 10.65 -22.82
CA ARG A 161 10.98 9.55 -23.26
C ARG A 161 10.22 8.41 -23.92
N THR A 162 8.99 8.12 -23.48
CA THR A 162 8.17 7.10 -24.14
C THR A 162 7.62 7.53 -25.50
N LEU A 163 7.51 8.84 -25.77
CA LEU A 163 7.06 9.34 -27.08
C LEU A 163 8.10 9.13 -28.18
N GLU A 164 9.40 9.24 -27.86
CA GLU A 164 10.51 8.95 -28.78
C GLU A 164 10.43 7.53 -29.37
N ARG A 165 9.80 6.61 -28.63
CA ARG A 165 9.65 5.20 -28.97
C ARG A 165 8.18 4.76 -28.99
N LEU A 166 7.27 5.70 -29.25
CA LEU A 166 5.83 5.44 -29.22
C LEU A 166 5.42 4.33 -30.18
N GLU A 167 6.00 4.31 -31.38
CA GLU A 167 5.73 3.29 -32.40
C GLU A 167 6.08 1.87 -31.92
N ASP A 168 7.14 1.72 -31.12
CA ASP A 168 7.56 0.42 -30.62
C ASP A 168 6.59 -0.11 -29.53
N ILE A 169 5.99 0.80 -28.75
CA ILE A 169 5.11 0.44 -27.62
C ILE A 169 3.61 0.46 -27.96
N ARG A 170 3.21 1.01 -29.11
CA ARG A 170 1.80 1.29 -29.39
C ARG A 170 0.89 0.06 -29.34
N TRP A 171 1.38 -1.09 -29.80
CA TRP A 171 0.62 -2.35 -29.80
C TRP A 171 0.59 -3.02 -28.43
N TRP A 172 1.53 -2.68 -27.55
CA TRP A 172 1.48 -3.09 -26.16
C TRP A 172 0.48 -2.24 -25.38
N MET A 173 0.44 -0.93 -25.62
CA MET A 173 -0.45 -0.01 -24.90
C MET A 173 -1.88 0.00 -25.44
N ALA A 174 -2.07 -0.30 -26.72
CA ALA A 174 -3.36 -0.30 -27.41
C ALA A 174 -3.46 -1.50 -28.38
N PRO A 175 -3.53 -2.74 -27.90
CA PRO A 175 -3.40 -3.95 -28.73
C PRO A 175 -4.45 -4.10 -29.84
N SER A 176 -5.63 -3.50 -29.67
CA SER A 176 -6.72 -3.66 -30.65
C SER A 176 -6.58 -2.77 -31.89
N HIS A 177 -5.89 -1.63 -31.78
CA HIS A 177 -5.88 -0.61 -32.84
C HIS A 177 -4.55 0.14 -32.98
N GLY A 178 -3.61 0.00 -32.04
CA GLY A 178 -2.30 0.64 -32.08
C GLY A 178 -2.34 2.16 -31.89
N VAL A 179 -3.48 2.71 -31.44
CA VAL A 179 -3.62 4.15 -31.12
C VAL A 179 -3.50 4.32 -29.62
N VAL A 180 -2.36 4.85 -29.16
CA VAL A 180 -2.14 5.08 -27.73
C VAL A 180 -2.89 6.33 -27.31
N HIS A 181 -3.89 6.17 -26.46
CA HIS A 181 -4.70 7.30 -26.02
C HIS A 181 -3.95 8.17 -25.02
N VAL A 182 -3.59 9.37 -25.47
CA VAL A 182 -3.20 10.52 -24.63
C VAL A 182 -4.38 11.48 -24.65
N ARG A 183 -4.80 11.94 -23.48
CA ARG A 183 -5.84 12.94 -23.34
C ARG A 183 -5.24 14.17 -22.70
N ILE A 184 -5.47 15.30 -23.33
CA ILE A 184 -5.13 16.61 -22.79
C ILE A 184 -6.47 17.32 -22.66
N PRO A 185 -7.00 17.52 -21.45
CA PRO A 185 -8.23 18.25 -21.23
C PRO A 185 -8.14 19.69 -21.76
N CYS A 186 -9.25 20.16 -22.33
CA CYS A 186 -9.36 21.55 -22.77
C CYS A 186 -9.14 22.50 -21.59
N PRO A 187 -8.26 23.52 -21.70
CA PRO A 187 -7.96 24.42 -20.59
C PRO A 187 -9.17 25.27 -20.16
N GLU A 188 -10.17 25.45 -21.04
CA GLU A 188 -11.36 26.25 -20.75
C GLU A 188 -12.46 25.45 -20.04
N CYS A 189 -12.76 24.23 -20.51
CA CYS A 189 -13.88 23.44 -19.99
C CYS A 189 -13.51 22.11 -19.31
N GLY A 190 -12.25 21.68 -19.37
CA GLY A 190 -11.77 20.45 -18.74
C GLY A 190 -12.26 19.15 -19.40
N TRP A 191 -12.92 19.22 -20.56
CA TRP A 191 -13.32 18.05 -21.34
C TRP A 191 -12.18 17.58 -22.25
N ALA A 192 -12.01 16.26 -22.33
CA ALA A 192 -11.09 15.62 -23.26
C ALA A 192 -11.82 14.55 -24.08
N GLU A 193 -11.41 14.34 -25.32
CA GLU A 193 -11.93 13.23 -26.12
C GLU A 193 -11.56 11.89 -25.47
N LYS A 194 -12.55 11.07 -25.14
CA LYS A 194 -12.39 9.85 -24.32
C LYS A 194 -11.41 8.85 -24.93
N ARG A 195 -11.41 8.73 -26.26
CA ARG A 195 -10.51 7.86 -27.02
C ARG A 195 -9.29 8.60 -27.58
N GLY A 196 -9.24 9.92 -27.50
CA GLY A 196 -8.11 10.70 -28.04
C GLY A 196 -7.84 10.43 -29.53
N ASP A 197 -8.87 10.07 -30.30
CA ASP A 197 -8.75 9.74 -31.72
C ASP A 197 -8.19 10.92 -32.54
N ARG A 198 -8.53 12.15 -32.14
CA ARG A 198 -8.08 13.42 -32.72
C ARG A 198 -6.96 14.10 -31.94
N THR A 199 -6.51 13.52 -30.82
CA THR A 199 -5.31 14.02 -30.13
C THR A 199 -4.07 13.53 -30.88
N LYS A 200 -3.25 14.45 -31.40
CA LYS A 200 -2.07 14.12 -32.22
C LYS A 200 -0.83 14.79 -31.65
N LEU A 201 0.28 14.04 -31.63
CA LEU A 201 1.60 14.59 -31.39
C LEU A 201 2.02 15.38 -32.65
N ALA A 202 2.11 16.71 -32.53
CA ALA A 202 2.48 17.60 -33.63
C ALA A 202 3.99 17.82 -33.69
N HIS A 203 4.64 17.97 -32.54
CA HIS A 203 6.08 18.17 -32.43
C HIS A 203 6.64 17.49 -31.17
N LEU A 204 7.87 16.98 -31.26
CA LEU A 204 8.64 16.44 -30.14
C LEU A 204 10.10 16.87 -30.31
N ASP A 205 10.64 17.56 -29.33
CA ASP A 205 12.02 18.06 -29.29
C ASP A 205 12.62 17.97 -27.87
N GLU A 206 13.74 18.64 -27.64
CA GLU A 206 14.42 18.69 -26.35
C GLU A 206 13.64 19.48 -25.29
N ASP A 207 12.77 20.41 -25.72
CA ASP A 207 11.98 21.28 -24.84
C ASP A 207 10.69 20.58 -24.40
N GLY A 208 10.10 19.70 -25.23
CA GLY A 208 8.94 18.91 -24.85
C GLY A 208 8.15 18.35 -26.04
N ALA A 209 6.85 18.13 -25.81
CA ALA A 209 5.94 17.59 -26.80
C ALA A 209 4.72 18.50 -26.99
N THR A 210 4.51 18.98 -28.21
CA THR A 210 3.31 19.75 -28.57
C THR A 210 2.27 18.82 -29.16
N PHE A 211 1.07 18.86 -28.59
CA PHE A 211 -0.09 18.11 -29.05
C PHE A 211 -1.17 19.03 -29.59
N THR A 212 -1.82 18.61 -30.67
CA THR A 212 -3.11 19.16 -31.09
C THR A 212 -4.24 18.29 -30.53
N ALA A 213 -5.28 18.92 -30.02
CA ALA A 213 -6.46 18.26 -29.49
C ALA A 213 -7.73 19.04 -29.89
N ALA A 214 -8.90 18.47 -29.62
CA ALA A 214 -10.18 19.08 -29.95
C ALA A 214 -11.09 19.08 -28.73
N SER A 215 -11.83 20.18 -28.58
CA SER A 215 -12.94 20.37 -27.65
C SER A 215 -14.22 20.43 -28.47
N PHE A 216 -15.31 19.83 -27.99
CA PHE A 216 -16.58 19.92 -28.69
C PHE A 216 -17.18 21.34 -28.61
N ASP A 217 -16.90 22.09 -27.53
CA ASP A 217 -17.39 23.47 -27.35
C ASP A 217 -16.41 24.54 -27.85
N HIS A 218 -15.09 24.31 -27.69
CA HIS A 218 -14.05 25.33 -27.93
C HIS A 218 -13.23 25.08 -29.21
N GLY A 219 -13.56 24.03 -29.97
CA GLY A 219 -12.86 23.68 -31.20
C GLY A 219 -11.44 23.14 -30.97
N PRO A 220 -10.56 23.19 -31.98
CA PRO A 220 -9.19 22.70 -31.88
C PRO A 220 -8.31 23.61 -31.01
N TYR A 221 -7.40 23.01 -30.24
CA TYR A 221 -6.41 23.71 -29.43
C TYR A 221 -5.08 22.96 -29.42
N GLU A 222 -4.02 23.67 -29.04
CA GLU A 222 -2.68 23.13 -28.84
C GLU A 222 -2.30 23.16 -27.37
N ALA A 223 -1.52 22.19 -26.95
CA ALA A 223 -0.95 22.11 -25.61
C ALA A 223 0.47 21.57 -25.68
N HIS A 224 1.38 22.24 -24.97
CA HIS A 224 2.77 21.84 -24.86
C HIS A 224 2.98 21.11 -23.53
N ILE A 225 3.54 19.91 -23.58
CA ILE A 225 3.90 19.13 -22.39
C ILE A 225 5.42 19.14 -22.27
N ASP A 226 5.94 19.75 -21.22
CA ASP A 226 7.35 19.68 -20.85
C ASP A 226 7.51 19.14 -19.41
N PRO A 227 8.73 18.85 -18.94
CA PRO A 227 8.97 18.35 -17.59
C PRO A 227 8.63 19.32 -16.45
N GLU A 228 8.68 20.63 -16.66
CA GLU A 228 8.65 21.63 -15.59
C GLU A 228 7.30 22.38 -15.50
N ASP A 229 6.59 22.59 -16.61
CA ASP A 229 5.28 23.25 -16.63
C ASP A 229 4.14 22.29 -16.34
N ASP A 230 3.60 22.32 -15.11
CA ASP A 230 2.49 21.45 -14.72
C ASP A 230 1.09 21.90 -15.19
N ALA A 231 0.97 23.04 -15.87
CA ALA A 231 -0.33 23.63 -16.18
C ALA A 231 -1.15 22.82 -17.19
N PRO A 232 -0.60 22.33 -18.32
CA PRO A 232 -1.34 21.45 -19.22
C PRO A 232 -1.51 20.06 -18.58
N TYR A 233 -2.75 19.67 -18.28
CA TYR A 233 -3.03 18.41 -17.62
C TYR A 233 -2.78 17.21 -18.54
N LEU A 234 -1.94 16.27 -18.11
CA LEU A 234 -1.64 15.04 -18.84
C LEU A 234 -2.50 13.87 -18.32
N ASP A 235 -3.50 13.44 -19.08
CA ASP A 235 -4.31 12.26 -18.75
C ASP A 235 -3.98 11.06 -19.65
N LEU A 236 -3.30 10.07 -19.06
CA LEU A 236 -2.92 8.84 -19.74
C LEU A 236 -3.95 7.72 -19.56
N ALA A 237 -4.19 6.93 -20.60
CA ALA A 237 -4.97 5.71 -20.47
C ALA A 237 -4.34 4.70 -19.49
N THR A 238 -5.19 3.83 -18.92
CA THR A 238 -4.85 2.94 -17.79
C THR A 238 -3.53 2.16 -17.94
N LEU A 239 -3.28 1.54 -19.10
CA LEU A 239 -2.04 0.79 -19.34
C LEU A 239 -0.83 1.72 -19.50
N TYR A 240 -0.99 2.79 -20.28
CA TYR A 240 0.09 3.73 -20.56
C TYR A 240 0.53 4.51 -19.32
N ARG A 241 -0.43 4.98 -18.53
CA ARG A 241 -0.18 5.53 -17.19
C ARG A 241 0.65 4.59 -16.34
N ASN A 242 0.31 3.30 -16.36
CA ASN A 242 1.00 2.32 -15.53
C ASN A 242 2.44 2.06 -16.02
N LEU A 243 2.68 2.07 -17.33
CA LEU A 243 4.02 1.99 -17.92
C LEU A 243 4.89 3.19 -17.48
N VAL A 244 4.40 4.42 -17.71
CA VAL A 244 5.14 5.65 -17.37
C VAL A 244 5.44 5.71 -15.87
N LYS A 245 4.43 5.47 -15.03
CA LYS A 245 4.57 5.44 -13.56
C LYS A 245 5.60 4.40 -13.09
N GLU A 246 5.52 3.17 -13.60
CA GLU A 246 6.41 2.10 -13.17
C GLU A 246 7.86 2.35 -13.63
N ARG A 247 8.07 2.96 -14.79
CA ARG A 247 9.41 3.40 -15.23
C ARG A 247 9.92 4.56 -14.38
N ALA A 248 9.09 5.55 -14.06
CA ALA A 248 9.46 6.68 -13.22
C ALA A 248 9.91 6.23 -11.84
N PHE A 249 9.17 5.33 -11.20
CA PHE A 249 9.58 4.73 -9.92
C PHE A 249 10.83 3.86 -10.01
N GLY A 250 11.06 3.21 -11.16
CA GLY A 250 12.24 2.39 -11.39
C GLY A 250 13.55 3.17 -11.45
N ARG A 251 13.50 4.50 -11.57
CA ARG A 251 14.70 5.38 -11.57
C ARG A 251 15.25 5.67 -10.18
N ASP A 252 14.46 5.47 -9.13
CA ASP A 252 14.96 5.63 -7.76
C ASP A 252 15.66 4.35 -7.30
N GLU A 253 16.99 4.37 -7.32
CA GLU A 253 17.82 3.23 -6.88
C GLU A 253 17.85 3.06 -5.35
N ARG A 254 17.42 4.07 -4.58
CA ARG A 254 17.43 4.04 -3.12
C ARG A 254 16.16 3.41 -2.56
N THR A 255 15.04 3.53 -3.26
CA THR A 255 13.74 3.02 -2.82
C THR A 255 13.26 1.89 -3.71
N LEU A 256 12.99 0.73 -3.11
CA LEU A 256 12.29 -0.35 -3.82
C LEU A 256 10.78 -0.07 -3.80
N HIS A 257 10.26 0.41 -4.92
CA HIS A 257 8.81 0.57 -5.12
C HIS A 257 8.15 -0.78 -5.47
N VAL A 258 7.18 -1.19 -4.67
CA VAL A 258 6.42 -2.43 -4.84
C VAL A 258 4.97 -2.08 -5.20
N MET A 259 4.58 -2.37 -6.44
CA MET A 259 3.23 -2.11 -6.92
C MET A 259 2.26 -3.15 -6.37
N MET A 260 1.31 -2.69 -5.56
CA MET A 260 0.23 -3.50 -5.02
C MET A 260 -0.97 -3.44 -5.97
N LYS A 261 -1.38 -4.59 -6.49
CA LYS A 261 -2.44 -4.69 -7.51
C LYS A 261 -3.42 -5.80 -7.17
N GLY A 262 -4.69 -5.62 -7.55
CA GLY A 262 -5.65 -6.73 -7.54
C GLY A 262 -5.26 -7.82 -8.54
N GLY A 263 -5.64 -9.07 -8.28
CA GLY A 263 -5.28 -10.22 -9.13
C GLY A 263 -5.65 -10.10 -10.60
N ASP A 264 -6.68 -9.29 -10.94
CA ASP A 264 -7.08 -9.01 -12.32
C ASP A 264 -6.01 -8.29 -13.15
N TRP A 265 -5.13 -7.53 -12.51
CA TRP A 265 -4.05 -6.82 -13.20
C TRP A 265 -2.95 -7.74 -13.73
N THR A 266 -2.92 -9.01 -13.33
CA THR A 266 -1.91 -9.96 -13.81
C THR A 266 -1.88 -10.02 -15.34
N PHE A 267 -3.05 -10.06 -15.98
CA PHE A 267 -3.18 -10.10 -17.44
C PHE A 267 -2.77 -8.76 -18.09
N GLY A 268 -3.18 -7.63 -17.50
CA GLY A 268 -2.79 -6.31 -18.01
C GLY A 268 -1.28 -6.04 -17.90
N CYS A 269 -0.63 -6.57 -16.86
CA CYS A 269 0.81 -6.41 -16.67
C CYS A 269 1.64 -7.16 -17.72
N GLN A 270 1.11 -8.19 -18.38
CA GLN A 270 1.81 -8.85 -19.50
C GLN A 270 2.08 -7.85 -20.63
N LEU A 271 1.12 -6.96 -20.92
CA LEU A 271 1.29 -5.91 -21.92
C LEU A 271 2.27 -4.83 -21.46
N VAL A 272 2.21 -4.45 -20.19
CA VAL A 272 3.17 -3.50 -19.60
C VAL A 272 4.59 -4.07 -19.66
N ASP A 273 4.78 -5.36 -19.36
CA ASP A 273 6.08 -6.01 -19.39
C ASP A 273 6.66 -6.10 -20.80
N GLY A 274 5.82 -6.35 -21.81
CA GLY A 274 6.23 -6.30 -23.21
C GLY A 274 6.70 -4.90 -23.63
N ALA A 275 5.98 -3.85 -23.22
CA ALA A 275 6.40 -2.46 -23.47
C ALA A 275 7.70 -2.12 -22.72
N LEU A 276 7.85 -2.54 -21.46
CA LEU A 276 9.09 -2.35 -20.70
C LEU A 276 10.29 -3.03 -21.39
N GLY A 277 10.10 -4.24 -21.91
CA GLY A 277 11.13 -4.98 -22.64
C GLY A 277 11.52 -4.29 -23.94
N VAL A 278 10.54 -3.85 -24.72
CA VAL A 278 10.78 -3.10 -25.96
C VAL A 278 11.50 -1.78 -25.70
N LEU A 279 11.18 -1.08 -24.61
CA LEU A 279 11.84 0.16 -24.20
C LEU A 279 13.19 -0.07 -23.48
N ASP A 280 13.77 -1.26 -23.62
CA ASP A 280 15.07 -1.66 -23.05
C ASP A 280 15.20 -1.34 -21.56
N THR A 281 14.13 -1.56 -20.79
CA THR A 281 14.13 -1.28 -19.35
C THR A 281 15.20 -2.13 -18.67
N PRO A 282 16.18 -1.52 -17.97
CA PRO A 282 17.22 -2.28 -17.28
C PRO A 282 16.62 -3.25 -16.26
N PRO A 283 17.18 -4.46 -16.09
CA PRO A 283 16.67 -5.42 -15.11
C PRO A 283 16.52 -4.84 -13.69
N ALA A 284 17.41 -3.93 -13.29
CA ALA A 284 17.35 -3.22 -12.01
C ALA A 284 16.12 -2.32 -11.87
N HIS A 285 15.64 -1.72 -12.97
CA HIS A 285 14.50 -0.79 -13.00
C HIS A 285 13.17 -1.49 -13.30
N MET A 286 13.20 -2.80 -13.61
CA MET A 286 11.97 -3.58 -13.80
C MET A 286 11.13 -3.56 -12.52
N PRO A 287 9.82 -3.29 -12.62
CA PRO A 287 8.95 -3.06 -11.48
C PRO A 287 8.81 -4.32 -10.62
N SER A 288 8.75 -4.13 -9.31
CA SER A 288 8.32 -5.17 -8.38
C SER A 288 6.82 -5.07 -8.19
N ARG A 289 6.09 -6.18 -8.34
CA ARG A 289 4.63 -6.21 -8.21
C ARG A 289 4.19 -7.34 -7.29
N ILE A 290 3.16 -7.10 -6.48
CA ILE A 290 2.45 -8.15 -5.74
C ILE A 290 0.98 -8.08 -6.14
N PHE A 291 0.46 -9.20 -6.62
CA PHE A 291 -0.94 -9.37 -6.96
C PHE A 291 -1.67 -10.01 -5.80
N THR A 292 -2.65 -9.30 -5.24
CA THR A 292 -3.46 -9.77 -4.12
C THR A 292 -4.58 -10.70 -4.61
N PRO A 293 -5.19 -11.50 -3.72
CA PRO A 293 -6.35 -12.30 -4.06
C PRO A 293 -7.41 -11.53 -4.85
N GLN A 294 -7.90 -12.13 -5.94
CA GLN A 294 -9.06 -11.59 -6.65
C GLN A 294 -10.34 -11.99 -5.92
N VAL A 295 -11.22 -11.00 -5.68
CA VAL A 295 -12.54 -11.24 -5.08
C VAL A 295 -13.55 -11.54 -6.19
N LEU A 296 -14.22 -12.68 -6.08
CA LEU A 296 -15.14 -13.20 -7.09
C LEU A 296 -16.59 -13.16 -6.61
N ALA A 297 -17.49 -12.73 -7.48
CA ALA A 297 -18.93 -12.94 -7.32
C ALA A 297 -19.26 -14.46 -7.48
N PRO A 298 -20.47 -14.91 -7.10
CA PRO A 298 -20.88 -16.31 -7.26
C PRO A 298 -20.80 -16.85 -8.69
N THR A 299 -20.89 -15.96 -9.68
CA THR A 299 -20.74 -16.30 -11.11
C THR A 299 -19.29 -16.57 -11.53
N GLY A 300 -18.31 -16.38 -10.64
CA GLY A 300 -16.88 -16.40 -10.96
C GLY A 300 -16.35 -15.10 -11.56
N ALA A 301 -17.21 -14.10 -11.81
CA ALA A 301 -16.79 -12.79 -12.27
C ALA A 301 -16.08 -12.01 -11.15
N LYS A 302 -15.16 -11.10 -11.52
CA LYS A 302 -14.55 -10.16 -10.58
C LYS A 302 -15.65 -9.30 -9.91
N LEU A 303 -15.59 -9.18 -8.59
CA LEU A 303 -16.40 -8.21 -7.85
C LEU A 303 -16.11 -6.81 -8.37
N SER A 304 -17.12 -6.14 -8.92
CA SER A 304 -17.00 -4.79 -9.44
C SER A 304 -18.34 -4.06 -9.35
N LYS A 305 -18.30 -2.74 -9.16
CA LYS A 305 -19.50 -1.90 -9.15
C LYS A 305 -20.17 -1.78 -10.52
N SER A 306 -19.39 -1.87 -11.61
CA SER A 306 -19.92 -1.77 -12.98
C SER A 306 -20.84 -2.93 -13.33
N LEU A 307 -20.51 -4.14 -12.89
CA LEU A 307 -21.34 -5.34 -13.10
C LEU A 307 -22.78 -5.16 -12.58
N LEU A 308 -22.95 -4.35 -11.53
CA LEU A 308 -24.25 -4.08 -10.92
C LEU A 308 -24.99 -2.92 -11.58
N ARG A 309 -24.26 -1.91 -12.07
CA ARG A 309 -24.87 -0.83 -12.86
C ARG A 309 -25.53 -1.34 -14.14
N GLU A 310 -24.98 -2.40 -14.73
CA GLU A 310 -25.55 -3.05 -15.92
C GLU A 310 -26.80 -3.89 -15.64
N ARG A 311 -27.01 -4.34 -14.39
CA ARG A 311 -28.12 -5.25 -14.02
C ARG A 311 -29.14 -4.68 -13.03
N GLY A 312 -28.87 -3.51 -12.45
CA GLY A 312 -29.67 -2.90 -11.37
C GLY A 312 -29.27 -3.39 -9.97
N ILE A 313 -29.52 -2.55 -8.94
CA ILE A 313 -29.16 -2.85 -7.54
C ILE A 313 -29.89 -4.10 -7.01
N ASP A 314 -31.09 -4.38 -7.52
CA ASP A 314 -31.90 -5.56 -7.15
C ASP A 314 -31.35 -6.89 -7.72
N ALA A 315 -30.33 -6.83 -8.58
CA ALA A 315 -29.70 -8.00 -9.20
C ALA A 315 -28.47 -8.51 -8.44
N LEU A 316 -28.25 -8.05 -7.20
CA LEU A 316 -27.18 -8.55 -6.35
C LEU A 316 -27.31 -10.08 -6.20
N PRO A 317 -26.26 -10.86 -6.54
CA PRO A 317 -26.26 -12.28 -6.22
C PRO A 317 -26.48 -12.47 -4.72
N ALA A 318 -27.28 -13.46 -4.32
CA ALA A 318 -27.72 -13.66 -2.93
C ALA A 318 -26.59 -13.76 -1.88
N ASP A 319 -25.36 -14.04 -2.31
CA ASP A 319 -24.18 -14.13 -1.42
C ASP A 319 -23.33 -12.83 -1.36
N VAL A 320 -23.80 -11.72 -1.94
CA VAL A 320 -23.11 -10.41 -1.91
C VAL A 320 -23.82 -9.47 -0.94
N GLU A 321 -23.23 -9.25 0.24
CA GLU A 321 -23.72 -8.26 1.20
C GLU A 321 -23.47 -6.82 0.70
N PRO A 322 -24.33 -5.84 1.01
CA PRO A 322 -24.19 -4.46 0.54
C PRO A 322 -22.81 -3.84 0.85
N TRP A 323 -22.30 -4.10 2.06
CA TRP A 323 -21.00 -3.56 2.51
C TRP A 323 -19.81 -4.06 1.69
N MET A 324 -19.95 -5.19 0.99
CA MET A 324 -18.87 -5.72 0.15
C MET A 324 -18.64 -4.88 -1.11
N LEU A 325 -19.61 -4.05 -1.50
CA LEU A 325 -19.58 -3.20 -2.69
C LEU A 325 -19.43 -1.72 -2.35
N ASP A 326 -19.99 -1.34 -1.22
CA ASP A 326 -19.87 -0.03 -0.62
C ASP A 326 -19.53 -0.21 0.87
N THR A 327 -18.27 -0.04 1.22
CA THR A 327 -17.81 -0.33 2.58
C THR A 327 -18.35 0.64 3.63
N THR A 328 -19.01 1.73 3.23
CA THR A 328 -19.73 2.60 4.17
C THR A 328 -20.97 1.95 4.75
N ALA A 329 -21.49 0.89 4.12
CA ALA A 329 -22.59 0.09 4.66
C ALA A 329 -22.14 -0.97 5.68
N TRP A 330 -20.86 -0.98 6.10
CA TRP A 330 -20.41 -1.87 7.17
C TRP A 330 -21.19 -1.58 8.47
N PRO A 331 -21.71 -2.61 9.18
CA PRO A 331 -22.57 -2.40 10.34
C PRO A 331 -21.83 -1.91 11.60
N GLY A 332 -20.50 -2.08 11.68
CA GLY A 332 -19.67 -1.65 12.79
C GLY A 332 -18.97 -0.30 12.56
N SER A 333 -18.04 0.05 13.44
CA SER A 333 -17.16 1.22 13.23
C SER A 333 -16.11 0.95 12.15
N VAL A 334 -15.45 2.00 11.67
CA VAL A 334 -14.30 1.88 10.75
C VAL A 334 -13.18 1.04 11.38
N ASP A 335 -12.92 1.21 12.68
CA ASP A 335 -11.90 0.43 13.39
C ASP A 335 -12.26 -1.06 13.47
N ASP A 336 -13.53 -1.39 13.72
CA ASP A 336 -13.99 -2.79 13.72
C ASP A 336 -13.82 -3.43 12.33
N TYR A 337 -14.18 -2.69 11.27
CA TYR A 337 -13.98 -3.14 9.89
C TYR A 337 -12.50 -3.34 9.56
N VAL A 338 -11.64 -2.41 9.94
CA VAL A 338 -10.19 -2.49 9.74
C VAL A 338 -9.61 -3.67 10.50
N ASP A 339 -9.98 -3.87 11.76
CA ASP A 339 -9.51 -5.03 12.52
C ASP A 339 -10.00 -6.35 11.90
N ALA A 340 -11.20 -6.36 11.28
CA ALA A 340 -11.71 -7.54 10.58
C ALA A 340 -10.90 -7.83 9.31
N LEU A 341 -10.57 -6.80 8.54
CA LEU A 341 -9.71 -6.92 7.36
C LEU A 341 -8.27 -7.27 7.71
N VAL A 342 -7.68 -6.66 8.73
CA VAL A 342 -6.32 -6.95 9.18
C VAL A 342 -6.21 -8.40 9.62
N TRP A 343 -7.21 -8.90 10.37
CA TRP A 343 -7.27 -10.31 10.72
C TRP A 343 -7.41 -11.20 9.48
N LEU A 344 -8.36 -10.90 8.58
CA LEU A 344 -8.58 -11.68 7.35
C LEU A 344 -7.29 -11.77 6.53
N VAL A 345 -6.69 -10.62 6.21
CA VAL A 345 -5.44 -10.54 5.43
C VAL A 345 -4.30 -11.23 6.17
N GLY A 346 -4.23 -11.10 7.49
CA GLY A 346 -3.27 -11.81 8.33
C GLY A 346 -3.37 -13.33 8.14
N GLU A 347 -4.58 -13.88 8.19
CA GLU A 347 -4.85 -15.30 7.93
C GLU A 347 -4.42 -15.70 6.51
N LEU A 348 -4.73 -14.87 5.51
CA LEU A 348 -4.32 -15.10 4.12
C LEU A 348 -2.79 -15.09 3.94
N LEU A 349 -2.06 -14.34 4.75
CA LEU A 349 -0.60 -14.26 4.70
C LEU A 349 0.12 -15.39 5.45
N THR A 350 -0.59 -16.22 6.23
CA THR A 350 0.03 -17.31 7.01
C THR A 350 0.65 -18.41 6.16
N ASP A 351 0.13 -18.65 4.96
CA ASP A 351 0.68 -19.59 3.98
C ASP A 351 0.54 -18.96 2.57
N PRO A 352 1.60 -18.94 1.75
CA PRO A 352 1.53 -18.42 0.38
C PRO A 352 0.39 -19.03 -0.47
N LYS A 353 -0.04 -20.27 -0.20
CA LYS A 353 -1.17 -20.92 -0.88
C LYS A 353 -2.50 -20.22 -0.61
N HIS A 354 -2.63 -19.61 0.57
CA HIS A 354 -3.82 -18.84 0.93
C HIS A 354 -3.83 -17.48 0.23
N PHE A 355 -2.68 -16.83 0.10
CA PHE A 355 -2.59 -15.50 -0.51
C PHE A 355 -2.64 -15.51 -2.04
N PHE A 356 -1.94 -16.45 -2.69
CA PHE A 356 -1.85 -16.49 -4.16
C PHE A 356 -2.97 -17.33 -4.78
N ARG A 357 -4.23 -16.97 -4.49
CA ARG A 357 -5.44 -17.53 -5.11
C ARG A 357 -6.61 -16.56 -5.06
N SER A 358 -7.68 -16.86 -5.79
CA SER A 358 -8.93 -16.08 -5.74
C SER A 358 -9.89 -16.61 -4.66
N PHE A 359 -10.77 -15.73 -4.17
CA PHE A 359 -11.80 -16.06 -3.18
C PHE A 359 -13.15 -15.54 -3.65
N THR A 360 -14.21 -16.32 -3.40
CA THR A 360 -15.56 -15.81 -3.57
C THR A 360 -15.92 -14.86 -2.42
N VAL A 361 -16.84 -13.92 -2.68
CA VAL A 361 -17.45 -13.06 -1.65
C VAL A 361 -18.00 -13.87 -0.47
N LYS A 362 -18.63 -15.01 -0.76
CA LYS A 362 -19.18 -15.93 0.24
C LYS A 362 -18.10 -16.48 1.16
N GLU A 363 -16.96 -16.88 0.60
CA GLU A 363 -15.86 -17.44 1.37
C GLU A 363 -15.18 -16.36 2.23
N LEU A 364 -14.96 -15.16 1.69
CA LEU A 364 -14.43 -14.05 2.49
C LEU A 364 -15.40 -13.64 3.61
N GLY A 365 -16.71 -13.59 3.33
CA GLY A 365 -17.74 -13.35 4.33
C GLY A 365 -17.72 -14.42 5.43
N ARG A 366 -17.66 -15.70 5.06
CA ARG A 366 -17.53 -16.81 6.03
C ARG A 366 -16.29 -16.66 6.92
N LEU A 367 -15.15 -16.32 6.33
CA LEU A 367 -13.90 -16.11 7.08
C LEU A 367 -14.03 -14.93 8.04
N MET A 368 -14.50 -13.78 7.58
CA MET A 368 -14.67 -12.59 8.41
C MET A 368 -15.64 -12.82 9.58
N THR A 369 -16.73 -13.58 9.37
CA THR A 369 -17.66 -13.97 10.44
C THR A 369 -17.04 -14.97 11.43
N ALA A 370 -16.10 -15.80 10.97
CA ALA A 370 -15.37 -16.74 11.84
C ALA A 370 -14.25 -16.07 12.66
N ARG A 371 -14.01 -14.77 12.48
CA ARG A 371 -13.02 -14.00 13.25
C ARG A 371 -13.33 -14.08 14.75
N PRO A 372 -12.33 -14.26 15.62
CA PRO A 372 -12.52 -14.13 17.05
C PRO A 372 -13.06 -12.73 17.42
N THR A 373 -14.17 -12.68 18.16
CA THR A 373 -14.86 -11.42 18.53
C THR A 373 -14.34 -10.78 19.83
N GLY A 374 -13.23 -11.28 20.36
CA GLY A 374 -12.59 -10.67 21.54
C GLY A 374 -12.06 -9.28 21.23
N THR A 375 -11.99 -8.41 22.23
CA THR A 375 -11.41 -7.07 22.09
C THR A 375 -10.00 -7.15 21.53
N VAL A 376 -9.80 -6.62 20.32
CA VAL A 376 -8.48 -6.55 19.70
C VAL A 376 -7.72 -5.40 20.36
N VAL A 377 -6.74 -5.76 21.19
CA VAL A 377 -5.85 -4.77 21.80
C VAL A 377 -4.71 -4.46 20.82
N ARG A 378 -4.82 -3.33 20.12
CA ARG A 378 -3.75 -2.79 19.26
C ARG A 378 -2.53 -2.45 20.12
N ALA A 379 -1.41 -3.11 19.85
CA ALA A 379 -0.17 -2.94 20.59
C ALA A 379 1.03 -3.13 19.68
N HIS A 380 2.11 -2.37 19.92
CA HIS A 380 3.40 -2.62 19.28
C HIS A 380 3.95 -3.97 19.73
N GLU A 381 4.50 -4.76 18.82
CA GLU A 381 5.03 -6.07 19.14
C GLU A 381 6.55 -6.06 19.23
N MET A 382 7.10 -6.61 20.32
CA MET A 382 8.54 -6.69 20.51
C MET A 382 8.99 -8.06 20.98
N GLY A 383 9.93 -8.65 20.24
CA GLY A 383 10.68 -9.80 20.72
C GLY A 383 11.69 -9.37 21.79
N ILE A 384 11.78 -10.13 22.89
CA ILE A 384 12.74 -9.86 23.96
C ILE A 384 13.32 -11.17 24.51
N TYR A 385 14.58 -11.14 24.98
CA TYR A 385 15.20 -12.31 25.60
C TYR A 385 14.50 -12.70 26.90
N LYS A 386 14.42 -14.01 27.19
CA LYS A 386 13.70 -14.56 28.35
C LYS A 386 14.08 -13.89 29.68
N ARG A 387 15.37 -13.67 29.93
CA ARG A 387 15.86 -13.00 31.15
C ARG A 387 15.23 -11.62 31.38
N TYR A 388 14.97 -10.86 30.32
CA TYR A 388 14.32 -9.55 30.42
C TYR A 388 12.80 -9.67 30.40
N PHE A 389 12.25 -10.63 29.64
CA PHE A 389 10.83 -10.94 29.65
C PHE A 389 10.32 -11.20 31.07
N ASP A 390 11.03 -12.03 31.84
CA ASP A 390 10.63 -12.39 33.21
C ASP A 390 10.70 -11.19 34.17
N LEU A 391 11.62 -10.25 33.95
CA LEU A 391 11.69 -9.01 34.70
C LEU A 391 10.51 -8.07 34.39
N ILE A 392 10.09 -7.99 33.11
CA ILE A 392 8.91 -7.21 32.71
C ILE A 392 7.64 -7.87 33.27
N ALA A 393 7.51 -9.18 33.14
CA ALA A 393 6.35 -9.93 33.62
C ALA A 393 6.18 -9.92 35.15
N THR A 394 7.25 -9.59 35.89
CA THR A 394 7.22 -9.38 37.35
C THR A 394 7.18 -7.90 37.74
N GLY A 395 7.09 -6.97 36.78
CA GLY A 395 7.06 -5.52 37.02
C GLY A 395 8.38 -4.92 37.54
N ARG A 396 9.47 -5.70 37.56
CA ARG A 396 10.78 -5.25 38.08
C ARG A 396 11.60 -4.48 37.05
N LYS A 397 11.37 -4.72 35.76
CA LYS A 397 11.93 -3.92 34.67
C LYS A 397 10.88 -2.93 34.19
N THR A 398 11.12 -1.66 34.44
CA THR A 398 10.20 -0.55 34.14
C THR A 398 10.70 0.36 33.01
N THR A 399 11.90 0.11 32.47
CA THR A 399 12.43 0.83 31.32
C THR A 399 12.97 -0.15 30.27
N GLU A 400 12.41 -0.15 29.07
CA GLU A 400 12.93 -0.89 27.91
C GLU A 400 13.83 0.00 27.06
N ILE A 401 15.00 -0.51 26.66
CA ILE A 401 15.95 0.23 25.82
C ILE A 401 16.04 -0.41 24.44
N ARG A 402 16.00 0.41 23.40
CA ARG A 402 16.24 0.02 22.01
C ARG A 402 17.04 1.10 21.28
N VAL A 403 17.57 0.77 20.10
CA VAL A 403 17.94 1.79 19.13
C VAL A 403 16.68 2.44 18.55
N ASN A 404 16.77 3.72 18.18
CA ASN A 404 15.65 4.53 17.68
C ASN A 404 15.38 4.28 16.19
N ASP A 405 15.22 3.00 15.84
CA ASP A 405 14.84 2.54 14.50
C ASP A 405 13.40 2.95 14.15
N SER A 406 13.00 2.78 12.88
CA SER A 406 11.70 3.22 12.40
C SER A 406 10.51 2.59 13.15
N SER A 407 10.66 1.38 13.70
CA SER A 407 9.59 0.74 14.49
C SER A 407 9.44 1.33 15.90
N ARG A 408 10.47 2.01 16.42
CA ARG A 408 10.40 2.64 17.76
C ARG A 408 10.03 4.10 17.71
N ARG A 409 10.25 4.79 16.59
CA ARG A 409 9.97 6.23 16.44
C ARG A 409 8.51 6.61 16.75
N LYS A 410 7.57 5.69 16.50
CA LYS A 410 6.12 5.90 16.67
C LYS A 410 5.58 5.64 18.07
N ILE A 411 6.40 5.08 18.95
CA ILE A 411 5.98 4.78 20.31
C ILE A 411 5.83 6.10 21.06
N LYS A 412 4.68 6.28 21.70
CA LYS A 412 4.31 7.45 22.51
C LYS A 412 3.81 7.02 23.88
N ALA A 413 3.83 7.94 24.84
CA ALA A 413 3.16 7.73 26.13
C ALA A 413 1.69 7.33 25.90
N GLY A 414 1.22 6.33 26.65
CA GLY A 414 -0.10 5.72 26.48
C GLY A 414 -0.14 4.53 25.51
N SER A 415 0.82 4.39 24.60
CA SER A 415 0.92 3.22 23.69
C SER A 415 0.96 1.92 24.48
N LEU A 416 0.46 0.84 23.88
CA LEU A 416 0.62 -0.51 24.42
C LEU A 416 1.76 -1.22 23.71
N ILE A 417 2.57 -1.95 24.47
CA ILE A 417 3.62 -2.83 23.94
C ILE A 417 3.33 -4.24 24.42
N ARG A 418 3.28 -5.18 23.47
CA ARG A 418 3.17 -6.61 23.70
C ARG A 418 4.54 -7.23 23.52
N PHE A 419 5.20 -7.53 24.63
CA PHE A 419 6.46 -8.25 24.61
C PHE A 419 6.19 -9.74 24.39
N ARG A 420 6.99 -10.39 23.55
CA ARG A 420 6.88 -11.81 23.22
C ARG A 420 8.21 -12.52 23.44
N CYS A 421 8.17 -13.70 24.03
CA CYS A 421 9.32 -14.59 24.21
C CYS A 421 8.88 -16.05 24.20
N GLN A 422 9.36 -16.87 23.24
CA GLN A 422 9.14 -18.33 23.21
C GLN A 422 7.66 -18.77 23.38
N GLY A 423 6.71 -18.00 22.85
CA GLY A 423 5.26 -18.29 22.95
C GLY A 423 4.56 -17.58 24.13
N ASP A 424 5.31 -17.10 25.12
CA ASP A 424 4.79 -16.21 26.15
C ASP A 424 4.62 -14.79 25.63
N GLN A 425 3.63 -14.09 26.20
CA GLN A 425 3.40 -12.67 25.97
C GLN A 425 3.01 -11.96 27.26
N VAL A 426 3.38 -10.69 27.35
CA VAL A 426 2.96 -9.78 28.42
C VAL A 426 2.64 -8.41 27.82
N LEU A 427 1.57 -7.80 28.30
CA LEU A 427 1.14 -6.47 27.86
C LEU A 427 1.60 -5.39 28.85
N THR A 428 2.20 -4.34 28.32
CA THR A 428 2.64 -3.16 29.09
C THR A 428 2.10 -1.89 28.46
N ARG A 429 1.92 -0.86 29.28
CA ARG A 429 1.60 0.51 28.87
C ARG A 429 2.85 1.36 28.92
N VAL A 430 3.06 2.15 27.88
CA VAL A 430 4.15 3.12 27.82
C VAL A 430 3.81 4.30 28.70
N THR A 431 4.68 4.60 29.67
CA THR A 431 4.53 5.75 30.57
C THR A 431 5.29 6.96 30.07
N THR A 432 6.50 6.75 29.52
CA THR A 432 7.38 7.82 29.00
C THR A 432 8.21 7.32 27.82
N VAL A 433 8.68 8.24 26.98
CA VAL A 433 9.59 7.95 25.86
C VAL A 433 10.66 9.03 25.79
N ASN A 434 11.91 8.66 26.09
CA ASN A 434 13.07 9.54 26.04
C ASN A 434 14.04 9.09 24.95
N ARG A 435 14.64 10.02 24.21
CA ARG A 435 15.56 9.74 23.10
C ARG A 435 16.91 10.39 23.37
N TYR A 436 17.97 9.68 23.02
CA TYR A 436 19.37 10.03 23.30
C TYR A 436 20.23 9.76 22.06
N ALA A 437 21.40 10.38 21.96
CA ALA A 437 22.35 10.15 20.88
C ALA A 437 23.06 8.79 20.99
N GLY A 438 23.21 8.25 22.21
CA GLY A 438 23.87 6.96 22.46
C GLY A 438 23.54 6.33 23.81
N PHE A 439 24.03 5.11 24.05
CA PHE A 439 23.72 4.37 25.29
C PHE A 439 24.38 4.98 26.53
N GLU A 440 25.55 5.61 26.38
CA GLU A 440 26.24 6.29 27.49
C GLU A 440 25.39 7.44 28.03
N GLU A 441 25.03 8.38 27.14
CA GLU A 441 24.18 9.53 27.47
C GLU A 441 22.85 9.09 28.08
N MET A 442 22.25 8.02 27.54
CA MET A 442 21.03 7.46 28.10
C MET A 442 21.24 6.97 29.55
N PHE A 443 22.32 6.25 29.86
CA PHE A 443 22.61 5.79 31.23
C PHE A 443 23.02 6.92 32.19
N ASP A 444 23.36 8.10 31.67
CA ASP A 444 23.60 9.28 32.50
C ASP A 444 22.28 9.91 33.01
N HIS A 445 21.15 9.59 32.36
CA HIS A 445 19.82 10.14 32.68
C HIS A 445 18.81 9.09 33.16
N GLN A 446 19.02 7.81 32.85
CA GLN A 446 18.12 6.71 33.19
C GLN A 446 18.65 5.90 34.36
N ASP A 447 17.74 5.49 35.27
CA ASP A 447 18.10 4.59 36.36
C ASP A 447 18.48 3.21 35.82
N VAL A 448 19.74 2.82 36.08
CA VAL A 448 20.31 1.52 35.71
C VAL A 448 19.47 0.36 36.24
N ALA A 449 18.90 0.49 37.44
CA ALA A 449 18.07 -0.55 38.05
C ALA A 449 16.70 -0.69 37.37
N ALA A 450 16.11 0.43 36.90
CA ALA A 450 14.86 0.42 36.13
C ALA A 450 14.99 -0.32 34.78
N VAL A 451 16.20 -0.30 34.20
CA VAL A 451 16.54 -1.00 32.96
C VAL A 451 16.79 -2.48 33.21
N ASN A 452 17.65 -2.80 34.18
CA ASN A 452 17.89 -4.16 34.62
C ASN A 452 18.38 -4.18 36.08
N PRO A 453 17.54 -4.59 37.04
CA PRO A 453 17.90 -4.54 38.46
C PRO A 453 18.98 -5.56 38.85
N THR A 454 19.40 -6.45 37.95
CA THR A 454 20.38 -7.52 38.23
C THR A 454 21.75 -7.27 37.61
N ALA A 455 22.00 -6.12 36.98
CA ALA A 455 23.27 -5.83 36.32
C ALA A 455 23.72 -4.37 36.52
N THR A 456 25.04 -4.18 36.61
CA THR A 456 25.67 -2.86 36.72
C THR A 456 25.64 -2.09 35.38
N ARG A 457 25.88 -0.77 35.42
CA ARG A 457 25.97 0.09 34.22
C ARG A 457 26.95 -0.49 33.18
N ALA A 458 28.14 -0.90 33.64
CA ALA A 458 29.19 -1.45 32.78
C ALA A 458 28.77 -2.76 32.10
N GLU A 459 28.15 -3.69 32.85
CA GLU A 459 27.65 -4.95 32.29
C GLU A 459 26.51 -4.73 31.32
N GLN A 460 25.57 -3.83 31.62
CA GLN A 460 24.45 -3.52 30.73
C GLN A 460 24.92 -2.90 29.42
N LEU A 461 25.86 -1.96 29.49
CA LEU A 461 26.46 -1.32 28.32
C LEU A 461 27.21 -2.32 27.44
N ALA A 462 27.98 -3.24 28.04
CA ALA A 462 28.66 -4.30 27.31
C ALA A 462 27.64 -5.25 26.63
N ASN A 463 26.60 -5.68 27.36
CA ASN A 463 25.56 -6.55 26.83
C ASN A 463 24.76 -5.90 25.69
N ILE A 464 24.40 -4.61 25.81
CA ILE A 464 23.57 -3.95 24.80
C ILE A 464 24.34 -3.68 23.51
N ARG A 465 25.66 -3.40 23.59
CA ARG A 465 26.53 -3.25 22.42
C ARG A 465 26.82 -4.57 21.70
N GLN A 466 26.66 -5.72 22.37
CA GLN A 466 26.65 -7.02 21.68
C GLN A 466 25.39 -7.23 20.84
N ILE A 467 24.28 -6.57 21.20
CA ILE A 467 23.00 -6.64 20.47
C ILE A 467 22.95 -5.57 19.37
N TYR A 468 23.42 -4.36 19.69
CA TYR A 468 23.42 -3.20 18.79
C TYR A 468 24.86 -2.70 18.57
N PRO A 469 25.48 -3.07 17.44
CA PRO A 469 26.79 -2.54 17.08
C PRO A 469 26.75 -1.02 16.77
N PRO A 470 27.90 -0.34 16.66
CA PRO A 470 27.97 1.13 16.54
C PRO A 470 27.10 1.74 15.44
N GLU A 471 27.00 1.08 14.28
CA GLU A 471 26.17 1.51 13.16
C GLU A 471 24.66 1.50 13.48
N ARG A 472 24.23 0.63 14.40
CA ARG A 472 22.85 0.62 14.91
C ARG A 472 22.66 1.66 16.01
N GLU A 473 23.64 1.84 16.90
CA GLU A 473 23.63 2.89 17.92
C GLU A 473 23.55 4.29 17.28
N ALA A 474 24.16 4.49 16.10
CA ALA A 474 24.10 5.73 15.34
C ALA A 474 22.68 6.14 14.90
N LEU A 475 21.69 5.25 14.97
CA LEU A 475 20.27 5.60 14.80
C LEU A 475 19.71 6.43 15.97
N GLY A 476 20.50 6.60 17.02
CA GLY A 476 20.08 7.09 18.34
C GLY A 476 19.54 5.96 19.21
N VAL A 477 19.31 6.27 20.48
CA VAL A 477 18.80 5.35 21.50
C VAL A 477 17.46 5.86 22.01
N VAL A 478 16.56 4.94 22.33
CA VAL A 478 15.28 5.24 22.96
C VAL A 478 15.12 4.44 24.24
N ALA A 479 14.79 5.14 25.32
CA ALA A 479 14.39 4.57 26.60
C ALA A 479 12.87 4.73 26.74
N ILE A 480 12.18 3.61 26.92
CA ILE A 480 10.73 3.52 26.96
C ILE A 480 10.33 3.12 28.37
N GLY A 481 9.76 4.05 29.13
CA GLY A 481 9.12 3.74 30.40
C GLY A 481 7.93 2.84 30.17
N ILE A 482 7.84 1.73 30.88
CA ILE A 482 6.79 0.72 30.76
C ILE A 482 6.20 0.36 32.11
N GLU A 483 4.89 0.18 32.14
CA GLU A 483 4.12 -0.30 33.27
C GLU A 483 3.35 -1.55 32.85
N LEU A 484 3.38 -2.58 33.70
CA LEU A 484 2.70 -3.83 33.44
C LEU A 484 1.17 -3.64 33.48
N VAL A 485 0.46 -4.10 32.44
CA VAL A 485 -1.02 -4.04 32.37
C VAL A 485 -1.65 -5.35 32.83
N ASP A 486 -1.00 -6.48 32.54
CA ASP A 486 -1.45 -7.80 33.02
C ASP A 486 -1.09 -7.98 34.51
N PRO A 487 -1.89 -8.69 35.33
CA PRO A 487 -1.45 -9.02 36.69
C PRO A 487 -0.16 -9.86 36.67
N PRO A 488 0.74 -9.71 37.67
CA PRO A 488 1.97 -10.51 37.74
C PRO A 488 1.64 -11.99 37.68
N ARG A 489 2.33 -12.74 36.80
CA ARG A 489 2.16 -14.20 36.77
C ARG A 489 2.69 -14.78 38.09
N PRO A 490 1.99 -15.74 38.72
CA PRO A 490 2.52 -16.46 39.88
C PRO A 490 3.86 -17.11 39.50
N ALA A 491 4.81 -17.06 40.43
CA ALA A 491 6.17 -17.59 40.27
C ALA A 491 6.21 -19.11 40.05
#